data_AF-B0BNE3-F1
#
_entry.id   AF-B0BNE3-F1
#
_cell.length_a   1.000
_cell.length_b   1.000
_cell.length_c   1.000
_cell.angle_alpha   90.00
_cell.angle_beta   90.00
_cell.angle_gamma   90.00
#
_symmetry.space_group_name_H-M   'P 1'
#
loop_
_entity.id
_entity.type
_entity.pdbx_description
1 polymer ?
#
loop_
_entity_poly.entity_id
_entity_poly.type
_entity_poly.pdbx_seq_one_letter_code
_entity_poly.pdbx_strand_id
1 'polypeptide(L)'
;MEARFTRGKSALLERALVRPRTEVSLSAFALLFSELVQHCQSRVFSVAELQARLAALGRQVGARVLDALVAREKGARRETKVLGALLFVKGAVWKALFGKEADKLEQANDDARTFYIIEREPLINTYISVPKENSTLNCASFTAGIVEAVLTHSGFPAKVTAHWHKGTTLMIKFEEAVIARDRALEGR
;
A
#
# COMPACT_ATOMS: atom_id res chain seq x y z
N MET A 1 55.12 1.94 0.72
CA MET A 1 53.90 1.67 1.52
C MET A 1 53.04 0.73 0.69
N GLU A 2 53.17 -0.58 0.92
CA GLU A 2 52.43 -1.58 0.15
C GLU A 2 50.93 -1.41 0.39
N ALA A 3 50.15 -1.55 -0.69
CA ALA A 3 48.73 -1.33 -0.71
C ALA A 3 48.01 -2.28 0.27
N ARG A 4 47.54 -1.74 1.40
CA ARG A 4 46.83 -2.48 2.46
C ARG A 4 45.48 -3.07 2.06
N PHE A 5 44.99 -2.80 0.86
CA PHE A 5 43.75 -3.39 0.37
C PHE A 5 44.12 -4.48 -0.64
N THR A 6 44.20 -5.72 -0.15
CA THR A 6 44.22 -6.88 -1.02
C THR A 6 42.99 -6.82 -1.92
N ARG A 7 43.20 -6.89 -3.23
CA ARG A 7 42.19 -6.74 -4.29
C ARG A 7 41.23 -7.95 -4.37
N GLY A 8 41.09 -8.71 -3.29
CA GLY A 8 40.04 -9.70 -3.14
C GLY A 8 38.75 -8.95 -2.86
N LYS A 9 37.96 -8.70 -3.91
CA LYS A 9 36.62 -8.17 -3.76
C LYS A 9 35.90 -9.05 -2.74
N SER A 10 35.55 -8.49 -1.58
CA SER A 10 34.90 -9.27 -0.53
C SER A 10 33.61 -9.84 -1.09
N ALA A 11 33.45 -11.16 -1.06
CA ALA A 11 32.24 -11.82 -1.54
C ALA A 11 30.97 -11.27 -0.82
N LEU A 12 31.11 -10.75 0.40
CA LEU A 12 30.04 -10.04 1.12
C LEU A 12 29.68 -8.69 0.50
N LEU A 13 30.65 -7.96 -0.05
CA LEU A 13 30.43 -6.69 -0.75
C LEU A 13 29.96 -6.89 -2.19
N GLU A 14 30.33 -8.00 -2.82
CA GLU A 14 29.83 -8.39 -4.15
C GLU A 14 28.46 -9.05 -4.11
N ARG A 15 28.03 -9.55 -2.94
CA ARG A 15 26.72 -10.19 -2.79
C ARG A 15 25.64 -9.17 -3.11
N ALA A 16 24.86 -9.46 -4.15
CA ALA A 16 23.73 -8.63 -4.52
C ALA A 16 22.87 -8.33 -3.28
N LEU A 17 22.66 -7.03 -2.99
CA LEU A 17 21.76 -6.58 -1.93
C LEU A 17 20.30 -6.95 -2.19
N VAL A 18 20.01 -7.55 -3.35
CA VAL A 18 18.73 -8.16 -3.68
C VAL A 18 18.51 -9.32 -2.71
N ARG A 19 18.01 -8.99 -1.51
CA ARG A 19 17.49 -9.99 -0.59
C ARG A 19 16.40 -10.75 -1.36
N PRO A 20 16.48 -12.10 -1.43
CA PRO A 20 15.38 -12.88 -1.96
C PRO A 20 14.10 -12.51 -1.19
N ARG A 21 12.94 -12.64 -1.84
CA ARG A 21 11.66 -12.52 -1.13
C ARG A 21 11.66 -13.51 0.02
N THR A 22 11.76 -13.01 1.25
CA THR A 22 11.55 -13.82 2.45
C THR A 22 10.05 -13.89 2.66
N GLU A 23 9.47 -15.06 2.41
CA GLU A 23 8.09 -15.32 2.78
C GLU A 23 8.03 -15.46 4.31
N VAL A 24 7.24 -14.61 4.94
CA VAL A 24 6.92 -14.72 6.36
C VAL A 24 5.69 -15.61 6.47
N SER A 25 5.63 -16.46 7.50
CA SER A 25 4.45 -17.29 7.71
C SER A 25 3.20 -16.40 7.90
N LEU A 26 2.12 -16.81 7.25
CA LEU A 26 0.86 -16.07 7.29
C LEU A 26 0.34 -15.91 8.72
N SER A 27 0.47 -16.97 9.53
CA SER A 27 0.06 -16.97 10.93
C SER A 27 0.86 -15.97 11.78
N ALA A 28 2.17 -15.80 11.52
CA ALA A 28 2.97 -14.81 12.24
C ALA A 28 2.53 -13.38 11.91
N PHE A 29 2.27 -13.09 10.64
CA PHE A 29 1.70 -11.79 10.22
C PHE A 29 0.33 -11.54 10.87
N ALA A 30 -0.55 -12.54 10.85
CA ALA A 30 -1.88 -12.48 11.45
C ALA A 30 -1.83 -12.13 12.94
N LEU A 31 -0.98 -12.80 13.72
CA LEU A 31 -0.83 -12.55 15.16
C LEU A 31 -0.28 -11.16 15.45
N LEU A 32 0.76 -10.72 14.72
CA LEU A 32 1.33 -9.37 14.87
C LEU A 32 0.32 -8.29 14.49
N PHE A 33 -0.44 -8.48 13.42
CA PHE A 33 -1.44 -7.52 12.98
C PHE A 33 -2.64 -7.48 13.93
N SER A 34 -3.06 -8.63 14.47
CA SER A 34 -4.07 -8.70 15.53
C SER A 34 -3.65 -7.91 16.77
N GLU A 35 -2.43 -8.11 17.25
CA GLU A 35 -1.89 -7.35 18.40
C GLU A 35 -1.80 -5.85 18.10
N LEU A 36 -1.41 -5.46 16.89
CA LEU A 36 -1.39 -4.06 16.46
C LEU A 36 -2.80 -3.44 16.52
N VAL A 37 -3.83 -4.16 16.07
CA VAL A 37 -5.23 -3.71 16.12
C VAL A 37 -5.70 -3.58 17.57
N GLN A 38 -5.45 -4.57 18.42
CA GLN A 38 -5.81 -4.55 19.84
C GLN A 38 -5.08 -3.43 20.60
N HIS A 39 -3.79 -3.22 20.31
CA HIS A 39 -2.99 -2.12 20.85
C HIS A 39 -3.58 -0.76 20.47
N CYS A 40 -4.07 -0.59 19.24
CA CYS A 40 -4.75 0.64 18.83
C CYS A 40 -6.12 0.79 19.48
N GLN A 41 -6.90 -0.30 19.56
CA GLN A 41 -8.27 -0.31 20.09
C GLN A 41 -8.31 0.10 21.58
N SER A 42 -7.33 -0.31 22.37
CA SER A 42 -7.20 0.10 23.79
C SER A 42 -6.87 1.59 24.01
N ARG A 43 -6.61 2.36 22.95
CA ARG A 43 -6.16 3.77 23.00
C ARG A 43 -7.06 4.74 22.22
N VAL A 44 -8.27 4.30 21.89
CA VAL A 44 -9.26 5.07 21.12
C VAL A 44 -10.64 4.84 21.70
N PHE A 45 -11.52 5.82 21.48
CA PHE A 45 -12.89 5.80 22.01
C PHE A 45 -13.94 5.50 20.93
N SER A 46 -13.54 5.50 19.65
CA SER A 46 -14.43 5.22 18.53
C SER A 46 -13.79 4.38 17.43
N VAL A 47 -14.62 3.70 16.65
CA VAL A 47 -14.19 2.95 15.45
C VAL A 47 -13.56 3.88 14.41
N ALA A 48 -14.05 5.12 14.29
CA ALA A 48 -13.49 6.11 13.39
C ALA A 48 -12.04 6.47 13.77
N GLU A 49 -11.77 6.70 15.05
CA GLU A 49 -10.42 6.93 15.57
C GLU A 49 -9.51 5.71 15.38
N LEU A 50 -10.04 4.50 15.63
CA LEU A 50 -9.31 3.25 15.40
C LEU A 50 -8.87 3.15 13.94
N GLN A 51 -9.79 3.33 13.00
CA GLN A 51 -9.50 3.28 11.57
C GLN A 51 -8.52 4.37 11.15
N ALA A 52 -8.61 5.58 11.72
CA ALA A 52 -7.67 6.67 11.47
C ALA A 52 -6.26 6.35 11.98
N ARG A 53 -6.12 5.73 13.16
CA ARG A 53 -4.83 5.25 13.69
C ARG A 53 -4.24 4.14 12.83
N LEU A 54 -5.05 3.16 12.43
CA LEU A 54 -4.62 2.09 11.52
C LEU A 54 -4.14 2.66 10.18
N ALA A 55 -4.87 3.61 9.60
CA ALA A 55 -4.44 4.31 8.39
C ALA A 55 -3.12 5.07 8.59
N ALA A 56 -2.90 5.69 9.75
CA ALA A 56 -1.64 6.36 10.06
C ALA A 56 -0.44 5.39 10.12
N LEU A 57 -0.61 4.22 10.73
CA LEU A 57 0.40 3.16 10.72
C LEU A 57 0.65 2.64 9.30
N GLY A 58 -0.43 2.43 8.54
CA GLY A 58 -0.35 2.05 7.13
C GLY A 58 0.45 3.04 6.28
N ARG A 59 0.26 4.35 6.49
CA ARG A 59 1.05 5.39 5.79
C ARG A 59 2.54 5.25 6.03
N GLN A 60 2.96 4.94 7.26
CA GLN A 60 4.37 4.73 7.57
C GLN A 60 4.96 3.53 6.81
N VAL A 61 4.17 2.47 6.64
CA VAL A 61 4.55 1.30 5.84
C VAL A 61 4.64 1.68 4.36
N GLY A 62 3.61 2.33 3.81
CA GLY A 62 3.58 2.73 2.39
C GLY A 62 4.74 3.63 1.98
N ALA A 63 5.11 4.61 2.82
CA ALA A 63 6.24 5.49 2.55
C ALA A 63 7.57 4.73 2.42
N ARG A 64 7.77 3.66 3.21
CA ARG A 64 9.01 2.87 3.20
C ARG A 64 9.04 1.80 2.12
N VAL A 65 7.88 1.25 1.77
CA VAL A 65 7.76 0.18 0.77
C VAL A 65 7.88 0.73 -0.66
N LEU A 66 7.49 1.99 -0.90
CA LEU A 66 7.47 2.60 -2.23
C LEU A 66 8.81 2.48 -2.97
N ASP A 67 9.90 2.99 -2.41
CA ASP A 67 11.20 3.03 -3.11
C ASP A 67 11.73 1.61 -3.39
N ALA A 68 11.54 0.69 -2.45
CA ALA A 68 11.92 -0.70 -2.62
C ALA A 68 11.16 -1.37 -3.77
N LEU A 69 9.86 -1.10 -3.92
CA LEU A 69 9.06 -1.65 -5.00
C LEU A 69 9.35 -0.98 -6.34
N VAL A 70 9.55 0.33 -6.39
CA VAL A 70 9.92 1.04 -7.62
C VAL A 70 11.27 0.55 -8.15
N ALA A 71 12.25 0.35 -7.26
CA ALA A 71 13.56 -0.18 -7.64
C ALA A 71 13.46 -1.61 -8.21
N ARG A 72 12.63 -2.48 -7.60
CA ARG A 72 12.52 -3.90 -7.97
C ARG A 72 11.63 -4.16 -9.18
N GLU A 73 10.46 -3.52 -9.23
CA GLU A 73 9.39 -3.85 -10.17
C GLU A 73 9.34 -2.90 -11.37
N LYS A 74 9.95 -1.70 -11.25
CA LYS A 74 9.89 -0.66 -12.28
C LYS A 74 11.25 -0.23 -12.82
N GLY A 75 12.34 -0.93 -12.45
CA GLY A 75 13.69 -0.58 -12.88
C GLY A 75 14.04 0.87 -12.53
N ALA A 76 13.62 1.33 -11.34
CA ALA A 76 13.77 2.70 -10.85
C ALA A 76 13.03 3.80 -11.65
N ARG A 77 12.11 3.45 -12.56
CA ARG A 77 11.24 4.42 -13.24
C ARG A 77 9.97 4.68 -12.43
N ARG A 78 9.67 5.95 -12.17
CA ARG A 78 8.45 6.38 -11.49
C ARG A 78 7.33 6.61 -12.51
N GLU A 79 6.10 6.35 -12.08
CA GLU A 79 4.90 6.64 -12.87
C GLU A 79 4.67 8.15 -12.96
N THR A 80 4.28 8.63 -14.13
CA THR A 80 3.99 10.04 -14.38
C THR A 80 2.51 10.32 -14.59
N LYS A 81 1.76 9.31 -15.06
CA LYS A 81 0.32 9.37 -15.32
C LYS A 81 -0.48 8.67 -14.20
N VAL A 82 -1.69 9.16 -13.92
CA VAL A 82 -2.55 8.64 -12.83
C VAL A 82 -2.87 7.17 -13.04
N LEU A 83 -3.26 6.77 -14.25
CA LEU A 83 -3.56 5.37 -14.56
C LEU A 83 -2.35 4.45 -14.31
N GLY A 84 -1.15 4.89 -14.67
CA GLY A 84 0.10 4.15 -14.42
C GLY A 84 0.36 3.95 -12.93
N ALA A 85 0.16 5.00 -12.12
CA ALA A 85 0.27 4.94 -10.67
C ALA A 85 -0.77 3.99 -10.05
N LEU A 86 -2.02 4.04 -10.52
CA LEU A 86 -3.07 3.14 -10.04
C LEU A 86 -2.81 1.68 -10.42
N LEU A 87 -2.30 1.41 -11.63
CA LEU A 87 -1.90 0.06 -12.05
C LEU A 87 -0.69 -0.44 -11.27
N PHE A 88 0.25 0.42 -10.91
CA PHE A 88 1.34 0.07 -10.00
C PHE A 88 0.82 -0.35 -8.62
N VAL A 89 -0.19 0.36 -8.09
CA VAL A 89 -0.86 -0.04 -6.84
C VAL A 89 -1.59 -1.39 -7.00
N LYS A 90 -2.45 -1.52 -8.01
CA LYS A 90 -3.24 -2.75 -8.27
C LYS A 90 -2.34 -3.98 -8.49
N GLY A 91 -1.21 -3.80 -9.15
CA GLY A 91 -0.27 -4.85 -9.53
C GLY A 91 0.83 -5.07 -8.49
N ALA A 92 1.90 -4.27 -8.59
CA ALA A 92 3.15 -4.47 -7.86
C ALA A 92 2.97 -4.34 -6.34
N VAL A 93 2.29 -3.29 -5.89
CA VAL A 93 2.05 -3.05 -4.45
C VAL A 93 1.15 -4.15 -3.89
N TRP A 94 0.06 -4.48 -4.57
CA TRP A 94 -0.85 -5.53 -4.12
C TRP A 94 -0.19 -6.91 -4.07
N LYS A 95 0.57 -7.31 -5.10
CA LYS A 95 1.32 -8.57 -5.11
C LYS A 95 2.36 -8.62 -3.98
N ALA A 96 3.00 -7.49 -3.67
CA ALA A 96 3.96 -7.42 -2.59
C ALA A 96 3.34 -7.55 -1.19
N LEU A 97 2.12 -7.03 -1.00
CA LEU A 97 1.41 -7.09 0.28
C LEU A 97 0.63 -8.39 0.47
N PHE A 98 0.05 -8.93 -0.60
CA PHE A 98 -1.00 -9.95 -0.54
C PHE A 98 -0.77 -11.16 -1.45
N GLY A 99 0.32 -11.19 -2.23
CA GLY A 99 0.63 -12.32 -3.12
C GLY A 99 -0.20 -12.40 -4.40
N LYS A 100 -1.20 -11.53 -4.57
CA LYS A 100 -2.05 -11.42 -5.78
C LYS A 100 -2.27 -9.97 -6.19
N GLU A 101 -2.79 -9.75 -7.39
CA GLU A 101 -3.29 -8.42 -7.80
C GLU A 101 -4.61 -8.09 -7.12
N ALA A 102 -4.93 -6.80 -7.07
CA ALA A 102 -6.27 -6.40 -6.67
C ALA A 102 -7.30 -6.85 -7.72
N ASP A 103 -8.50 -7.23 -7.27
CA ASP A 103 -9.49 -7.86 -8.16
C ASP A 103 -9.99 -6.87 -9.22
N LYS A 104 -10.24 -5.62 -8.82
CA LYS A 104 -10.67 -4.56 -9.75
C LYS A 104 -10.10 -3.18 -9.42
N LEU A 105 -9.98 -2.38 -10.47
CA LEU A 105 -9.75 -0.94 -10.43
C LEU A 105 -10.83 -0.29 -11.29
N GLU A 106 -11.67 0.57 -10.70
CA GLU A 106 -12.78 1.27 -11.36
C GLU A 106 -12.64 2.78 -11.13
N GLN A 107 -13.05 3.62 -12.08
CA GLN A 107 -13.20 5.06 -11.87
C GLN A 107 -14.66 5.36 -11.51
N ALA A 108 -14.90 6.36 -10.66
CA ALA A 108 -16.26 6.82 -10.39
C ALA A 108 -16.86 7.46 -11.66
N ASN A 109 -18.12 7.14 -11.95
CA ASN A 109 -18.80 7.64 -13.15
C ASN A 109 -18.95 9.17 -13.15
N ASP A 110 -19.23 9.76 -11.97
CA ASP A 110 -19.59 11.18 -11.84
C ASP A 110 -18.44 12.04 -11.25
N ASP A 111 -17.29 11.45 -10.94
CA ASP A 111 -16.14 12.19 -10.37
C ASP A 111 -14.81 11.65 -10.91
N ALA A 112 -14.23 12.38 -11.87
CA ALA A 112 -12.96 12.01 -12.49
C ALA A 112 -11.78 11.89 -11.50
N ARG A 113 -11.91 12.46 -10.29
CA ARG A 113 -10.90 12.39 -9.23
C ARG A 113 -11.00 11.13 -8.38
N THR A 114 -12.12 10.42 -8.45
CA THR A 114 -12.41 9.31 -7.55
C THR A 114 -12.23 7.99 -8.27
N PHE A 115 -11.43 7.11 -7.69
CA PHE A 115 -11.15 5.76 -8.16
C PHE A 115 -11.38 4.76 -7.03
N TYR A 116 -11.70 3.53 -7.41
CA TYR A 116 -12.01 2.44 -6.49
C TYR A 116 -11.11 1.25 -6.77
N ILE A 117 -10.48 0.73 -5.72
CA ILE A 117 -9.87 -0.61 -5.74
C ILE A 117 -10.79 -1.53 -4.95
N ILE A 118 -11.29 -2.60 -5.60
CA ILE A 118 -12.30 -3.49 -5.01
C ILE A 118 -11.67 -4.87 -4.79
N GLU A 119 -11.81 -5.38 -3.57
CA GLU A 119 -11.48 -6.74 -3.18
C GLU A 119 -12.77 -7.49 -2.79
N ARG A 120 -13.06 -8.57 -3.52
CA ARG A 120 -14.21 -9.44 -3.20
C ARG A 120 -13.94 -10.24 -1.93
N GLU A 121 -12.72 -10.75 -1.81
CA GLU A 121 -12.21 -11.49 -0.65
C GLU A 121 -11.02 -10.73 -0.06
N PRO A 122 -11.26 -9.72 0.80
CA PRO A 122 -10.19 -8.98 1.43
C PRO A 122 -9.34 -9.90 2.28
N LEU A 123 -8.13 -10.21 1.80
CA LEU A 123 -7.20 -11.09 2.48
C LEU A 123 -6.84 -10.60 3.89
N ILE A 124 -6.86 -9.27 4.12
CA ILE A 124 -6.67 -8.71 5.46
C ILE A 124 -7.71 -9.27 6.46
N ASN A 125 -8.95 -9.49 6.04
CA ASN A 125 -9.99 -10.08 6.90
C ASN A 125 -9.82 -11.61 7.04
N THR A 126 -9.19 -12.28 6.08
CA THR A 126 -8.79 -13.68 6.24
C THR A 126 -7.66 -13.81 7.27
N TYR A 127 -6.78 -12.81 7.35
CA TYR A 127 -5.63 -12.81 8.26
C TYR A 127 -5.96 -12.38 9.68
N ILE A 128 -7.10 -11.73 9.91
CA ILE A 128 -7.55 -11.36 11.25
C ILE A 128 -9.02 -11.72 11.41
N SER A 129 -9.32 -12.51 12.45
CA SER A 129 -10.68 -12.63 12.94
C SER A 129 -11.08 -11.27 13.53
N VAL A 130 -11.74 -10.42 12.74
CA VAL A 130 -12.39 -9.22 13.28
C VAL A 130 -13.40 -9.72 14.31
N PRO A 131 -13.38 -9.23 15.57
CA PRO A 131 -14.37 -9.64 16.56
C PRO A 131 -15.78 -9.46 15.99
N LYS A 132 -16.64 -10.47 16.12
CA LYS A 132 -18.00 -10.45 15.55
C LYS A 132 -18.82 -9.23 16.03
N GLU A 133 -18.49 -8.70 17.20
CA GLU A 133 -19.12 -7.52 17.81
C GLU A 133 -18.71 -6.20 17.13
N ASN A 134 -17.62 -6.18 16.37
CA ASN A 134 -17.08 -4.99 15.68
C ASN A 134 -17.34 -5.02 14.16
N SER A 135 -18.56 -5.37 13.74
CA SER A 135 -18.95 -5.44 12.31
C SER A 135 -18.68 -4.15 11.53
N THR A 136 -18.60 -3.00 12.21
CA THR A 136 -18.31 -1.70 11.60
C THR A 136 -16.82 -1.43 11.38
N LEU A 137 -15.91 -2.18 12.00
CA LEU A 137 -14.47 -1.97 11.86
C LEU A 137 -13.98 -2.51 10.52
N ASN A 138 -13.45 -1.62 9.68
CA ASN A 138 -12.77 -2.02 8.46
C ASN A 138 -11.24 -1.89 8.62
N CYS A 139 -10.57 -3.00 8.93
CA CYS A 139 -9.11 -3.02 9.05
C CYS A 139 -8.38 -2.76 7.73
N ALA A 140 -9.08 -2.79 6.58
CA ALA A 140 -8.52 -2.32 5.32
C ALA A 140 -8.23 -0.80 5.35
N SER A 141 -8.61 -0.06 6.39
CA SER A 141 -8.11 1.29 6.64
C SER A 141 -6.58 1.32 6.78
N PHE A 142 -5.97 0.26 7.30
CA PHE A 142 -4.51 0.10 7.30
C PHE A 142 -3.96 0.06 5.87
N THR A 143 -4.56 -0.77 5.00
CA THR A 143 -4.21 -0.85 3.58
C THR A 143 -4.49 0.47 2.86
N ALA A 144 -5.59 1.15 3.16
CA ALA A 144 -5.90 2.48 2.66
C ALA A 144 -4.76 3.46 2.98
N GLY A 145 -4.25 3.43 4.22
CA GLY A 145 -3.09 4.20 4.64
C GLY A 145 -1.83 3.89 3.82
N ILE A 146 -1.55 2.61 3.55
CA ILE A 146 -0.42 2.20 2.68
C ILE A 146 -0.57 2.83 1.29
N VAL A 147 -1.74 2.67 0.67
CA VAL A 147 -2.02 3.19 -0.68
C VAL A 147 -1.96 4.71 -0.71
N GLU A 148 -2.50 5.39 0.30
CA GLU A 148 -2.45 6.85 0.46
C GLU A 148 -1.02 7.36 0.44
N ALA A 149 -0.13 6.74 1.22
CA ALA A 149 1.28 7.10 1.24
C ALA A 149 1.99 6.78 -0.08
N VAL A 150 1.75 5.60 -0.67
CA VAL A 150 2.36 5.21 -1.96
C VAL A 150 2.02 6.24 -3.05
N LEU A 151 0.75 6.64 -3.17
CA LEU A 151 0.32 7.64 -4.16
C LEU A 151 0.89 9.01 -3.85
N THR A 152 0.79 9.47 -2.60
CA THR A 152 1.28 10.79 -2.18
C THR A 152 2.78 10.94 -2.39
N HIS A 153 3.59 9.97 -1.95
CA HIS A 153 5.04 9.98 -2.12
C HIS A 153 5.50 9.71 -3.56
N SER A 154 4.60 9.24 -4.43
CA SER A 154 4.82 9.15 -5.88
C SER A 154 4.46 10.44 -6.62
N GLY A 155 4.02 11.49 -5.91
CA GLY A 155 3.62 12.76 -6.52
C GLY A 155 2.17 12.79 -7.01
N PHE A 156 1.32 11.92 -6.47
CA PHE A 156 -0.13 11.87 -6.70
C PHE A 156 -0.87 12.00 -5.37
N PRO A 157 -0.83 13.17 -4.70
CA PRO A 157 -1.53 13.37 -3.44
C PRO A 157 -3.02 13.03 -3.59
N ALA A 158 -3.50 12.19 -2.66
CA ALA A 158 -4.85 11.66 -2.65
C ALA A 158 -5.28 11.36 -1.21
N LYS A 159 -6.58 11.40 -0.97
CA LYS A 159 -7.17 10.83 0.25
C LYS A 159 -7.66 9.42 -0.06
N VAL A 160 -7.25 8.44 0.75
CA VAL A 160 -7.70 7.05 0.60
C VAL A 160 -8.46 6.60 1.84
N THR A 161 -9.62 6.00 1.63
CA THR A 161 -10.51 5.53 2.70
C THR A 161 -11.04 4.14 2.36
N ALA A 162 -11.32 3.33 3.38
CA ALA A 162 -11.85 1.98 3.23
C ALA A 162 -13.35 1.95 3.55
N HIS A 163 -14.12 1.26 2.70
CA HIS A 163 -15.58 1.17 2.79
C HIS A 163 -16.04 -0.27 2.55
N TRP A 164 -17.18 -0.62 3.16
CA TRP A 164 -17.89 -1.87 2.88
C TRP A 164 -18.78 -1.68 1.65
N HIS A 165 -18.29 -2.08 0.48
CA HIS A 165 -19.02 -2.00 -0.79
C HIS A 165 -18.51 -3.11 -1.71
N LYS A 166 -19.42 -3.98 -2.21
CA LYS A 166 -19.09 -5.17 -3.02
C LYS A 166 -17.96 -6.05 -2.41
N GLY A 167 -17.93 -6.16 -1.07
CA GLY A 167 -16.79 -6.65 -0.32
C GLY A 167 -16.07 -5.48 0.38
N THR A 168 -14.75 -5.41 0.24
CA THR A 168 -13.96 -4.27 0.72
C THR A 168 -13.55 -3.40 -0.46
N THR A 169 -13.88 -2.12 -0.41
CA THR A 169 -13.48 -1.14 -1.42
C THR A 169 -12.58 -0.07 -0.80
N LEU A 170 -11.44 0.20 -1.42
CA LEU A 170 -10.66 1.40 -1.16
C LEU A 170 -11.11 2.50 -2.13
N MET A 171 -11.61 3.61 -1.59
CA MET A 171 -11.91 4.81 -2.35
C MET A 171 -10.70 5.74 -2.31
N ILE A 172 -10.14 6.03 -3.48
CA ILE A 172 -9.02 6.94 -3.70
C ILE A 172 -9.60 8.20 -4.32
N LYS A 173 -9.43 9.34 -3.65
CA LYS A 173 -9.83 10.65 -4.17
C LYS A 173 -8.61 11.53 -4.33
N PHE A 174 -8.20 11.76 -5.57
CA PHE A 174 -7.07 12.62 -5.90
C PHE A 174 -7.37 14.10 -5.65
N GLU A 175 -6.32 14.86 -5.35
CA GLU A 175 -6.42 16.31 -5.38
C GLU A 175 -6.65 16.82 -6.81
N GLU A 176 -7.35 17.96 -6.94
CA GLU A 176 -7.69 18.55 -8.24
C GLU A 176 -6.44 18.78 -9.13
N ALA A 177 -5.35 19.24 -8.51
CA ALA A 177 -4.10 19.51 -9.21
C ALA A 177 -3.50 18.25 -9.88
N VAL A 178 -3.75 17.06 -9.33
CA VAL A 178 -3.27 15.80 -9.90
C VAL A 178 -4.01 15.49 -11.20
N ILE A 179 -5.34 15.64 -11.22
CA ILE A 179 -6.15 15.39 -12.42
C ILE A 179 -5.91 16.48 -13.47
N ALA A 180 -5.79 17.75 -13.06
CA ALA A 180 -5.43 18.83 -13.98
C ALA A 180 -4.09 18.58 -14.67
N ARG A 181 -3.08 18.12 -13.92
CA ARG A 181 -1.77 17.73 -14.47
C ARG A 181 -1.88 16.55 -15.43
N ASP A 182 -2.63 15.52 -15.05
CA ASP A 182 -2.78 14.30 -15.86
C ASP A 182 -3.42 14.61 -17.23
N ARG A 183 -4.50 15.41 -17.24
CA ARG A 183 -5.15 15.89 -18.47
C ARG A 183 -4.20 16.68 -19.37
N ALA A 184 -3.34 17.52 -18.80
CA ALA A 184 -2.34 18.27 -19.56
C ALA A 184 -1.26 17.36 -20.21
N LEU A 185 -1.09 16.13 -19.70
CA LEU A 185 -0.18 15.13 -20.23
C LEU A 185 -0.84 14.16 -21.22
N GLU A 186 -2.17 14.13 -21.35
CA GLU A 186 -2.86 13.27 -22.32
C GLU A 186 -2.55 13.65 -23.78
N GLY A 187 -2.25 14.93 -24.04
CA GLY A 187 -1.87 15.43 -25.36
C GLY A 187 -0.39 15.23 -25.75
N ARG A 188 0.39 14.48 -24.97
CA ARG A 188 1.81 14.19 -25.21
C ARG A 188 2.09 12.69 -25.21
#